data_AF-A0A9E3RCI0-F1
#
_entry.id   AF-A0A9E3RCI0-F1
#
_cell.length_a   1.000
_cell.length_b   1.000
_cell.length_c   1.000
_cell.angle_alpha   90.00
_cell.angle_beta   90.00
_cell.angle_gamma   90.00
#
_symmetry.space_group_name_H-M   'P 1'
#
loop_
_entity.id
_entity.type
_entity.pdbx_description
1 polymer ?
#
loop_
_entity_poly.entity_id
_entity_poly.type
_entity_poly.pdbx_seq_one_letter_code
_entity_poly.pdbx_strand_id
1 'polypeptide(L)'
;MKTKEQEMFRVVWARYLPVIALKLKQMIRTGQAVHIGMHPSDFHRSGKKRNIGHQFSLELKDGRLVNDISKLVAAKELREAMRDDPQVGSLLQSGHFLFQLDGGFVFTIRHAQPVQAEAAH
;
A
#
# COMPACT_ATOMS: atom_id res chain seq x y z
N MET A 1 10.98 -13.88 -15.87
CA MET A 1 9.95 -14.80 -15.33
C MET A 1 9.43 -14.21 -14.03
N LYS A 2 8.11 -14.01 -13.88
CA LYS A 2 7.54 -13.57 -12.59
C LYS A 2 7.51 -14.77 -11.64
N THR A 3 7.90 -14.57 -10.38
CA THR A 3 7.84 -15.65 -9.38
C THR A 3 6.40 -15.92 -8.99
N LYS A 4 6.09 -17.15 -8.53
CA LYS A 4 4.74 -17.51 -8.04
C LYS A 4 4.25 -16.58 -6.92
N GLU A 5 5.19 -16.00 -6.17
CA GLU A 5 4.90 -15.05 -5.09
C GLU A 5 4.43 -13.70 -5.63
N GLN A 6 5.03 -13.21 -6.73
CA GLN A 6 4.58 -11.98 -7.40
C GLN A 6 3.14 -12.10 -7.90
N GLU A 7 2.82 -13.19 -8.60
CA GLU A 7 1.47 -13.41 -9.14
C GLU A 7 0.41 -13.45 -8.04
N MET A 8 0.72 -14.08 -6.91
CA MET A 8 -0.15 -14.13 -5.75
C MET A 8 -0.43 -12.73 -5.18
N PHE A 9 0.61 -11.93 -4.92
CA PHE A 9 0.41 -10.57 -4.41
C PHE A 9 -0.33 -9.69 -5.40
N ARG A 10 -0.09 -9.84 -6.70
CA ARG A 10 -0.82 -9.11 -7.74
C ARG A 10 -2.32 -9.39 -7.69
N VAL A 11 -2.72 -10.65 -7.51
CA VAL A 11 -4.14 -11.02 -7.37
C VAL A 11 -4.76 -10.42 -6.10
N VAL A 12 -4.04 -10.47 -4.98
CA VAL A 12 -4.50 -9.85 -3.73
C VAL A 12 -4.67 -8.34 -3.90
N TRP A 13 -3.64 -7.64 -4.39
CA TRP A 13 -3.72 -6.19 -4.58
C TRP A 13 -4.79 -5.79 -5.58
N ALA A 14 -5.01 -6.55 -6.65
CA ALA A 14 -6.12 -6.30 -7.58
C ALA A 14 -7.49 -6.36 -6.89
N ARG A 15 -7.69 -7.29 -5.95
CA ARG A 15 -8.94 -7.39 -5.16
C ARG A 15 -9.12 -6.22 -4.20
N TYR A 16 -8.04 -5.75 -3.59
CA TYR A 16 -8.09 -4.67 -2.60
C TYR A 16 -7.91 -3.26 -3.20
N LEU A 17 -7.49 -3.14 -4.46
CA LEU A 17 -7.29 -1.86 -5.15
C LEU A 17 -8.49 -0.90 -5.06
N PRO A 18 -9.75 -1.34 -5.26
CA PRO A 18 -10.91 -0.46 -5.14
C PRO A 18 -11.08 0.13 -3.74
N VAL A 19 -10.85 -0.67 -2.70
CA VAL A 19 -10.93 -0.18 -1.30
C VAL A 19 -9.73 0.68 -0.95
N ILE A 20 -8.54 0.37 -1.45
CA ILE A 20 -7.34 1.21 -1.31
C ILE A 20 -7.57 2.58 -1.95
N ALA A 21 -8.11 2.63 -3.17
CA ALA A 21 -8.43 3.88 -3.85
C ALA A 21 -9.45 4.72 -3.07
N LEU A 22 -10.51 4.09 -2.56
CA LEU A 22 -11.52 4.76 -1.73
C LEU A 22 -10.91 5.32 -0.44
N LYS A 23 -10.11 4.51 0.25
CA LYS A 23 -9.48 4.88 1.52
C LYS A 23 -8.39 5.94 1.34
N LEU A 24 -7.61 5.87 0.27
CA LEU A 24 -6.64 6.91 -0.09
C LEU A 24 -7.34 8.24 -0.35
N LYS A 25 -8.43 8.27 -1.12
CA LYS A 25 -9.25 9.48 -1.31
C LYS A 25 -9.82 10.00 0.01
N GLN A 26 -10.32 9.11 0.86
CA GLN A 26 -10.82 9.47 2.19
C GLN A 26 -9.71 10.12 3.03
N MET A 27 -8.55 9.50 3.10
CA MET A 27 -7.38 9.99 3.85
C MET A 27 -6.90 11.34 3.32
N ILE A 28 -6.84 11.54 1.99
CA ILE A 28 -6.49 12.84 1.39
C ILE A 28 -7.52 13.91 1.79
N ARG A 29 -8.81 13.55 1.82
CA ARG A 29 -9.88 14.49 2.18
C ARG A 29 -9.90 14.83 3.67
N THR A 30 -9.64 13.88 4.55
CA THR A 30 -9.76 14.07 6.01
C THR A 30 -8.44 14.39 6.70
N GLY A 31 -7.31 14.15 6.02
CA GLY A 31 -5.97 14.19 6.60
C GLY A 31 -5.68 13.08 7.60
N GLN A 32 -6.65 12.19 7.87
CA GLN A 32 -6.53 11.15 8.88
C GLN A 32 -6.02 9.84 8.29
N ALA A 33 -5.19 9.14 9.06
CA ALA A 33 -4.76 7.79 8.71
C ALA A 33 -5.98 6.86 8.58
N VAL A 34 -5.93 5.97 7.60
CA VAL A 34 -6.98 4.99 7.34
C VAL A 34 -6.41 3.59 7.39
N HIS A 35 -7.23 2.65 7.85
CA HIS A 35 -6.86 1.25 8.02
C HIS A 35 -7.79 0.36 7.19
N ILE A 36 -7.22 -0.67 6.59
CA ILE A 36 -7.90 -1.72 5.84
C ILE A 36 -7.52 -3.04 6.49
N GLY A 37 -8.49 -3.70 7.13
CA GLY A 37 -8.30 -5.06 7.62
C GLY A 37 -8.32 -6.02 6.43
N MET A 38 -7.26 -6.81 6.28
CA MET A 38 -7.15 -7.84 5.25
C MET A 38 -7.22 -9.22 5.90
N HIS A 39 -7.73 -10.22 5.16
CA HIS A 39 -7.82 -11.56 5.71
C HIS A 39 -6.51 -12.33 5.47
N PRO A 40 -5.96 -13.04 6.47
CA PRO A 40 -4.75 -13.84 6.28
C PRO A 40 -4.92 -14.88 5.17
N SER A 41 -6.13 -15.41 4.98
CA SER A 41 -6.43 -16.37 3.91
C SER A 41 -6.21 -15.82 2.50
N ASP A 42 -6.34 -14.51 2.29
CA ASP A 42 -6.00 -13.89 0.99
C ASP A 42 -4.50 -14.02 0.68
N PHE A 43 -3.68 -14.09 1.73
CA PHE A 43 -2.22 -14.21 1.67
C PHE A 43 -1.72 -15.65 1.86
N HIS A 44 -2.59 -16.65 1.76
CA HIS A 44 -2.20 -18.06 1.76
C HIS A 44 -2.52 -18.73 0.42
N ARG A 45 -1.55 -19.47 -0.12
CA ARG A 45 -1.82 -20.53 -1.10
C ARG A 45 -1.92 -21.84 -0.35
N SER A 46 -2.99 -22.60 -0.55
CA SER A 46 -3.23 -23.91 0.08
C SER A 46 -1.95 -24.76 0.08
N GLY A 47 -1.37 -24.99 1.27
CA GLY A 47 -0.41 -26.09 1.47
C GLY A 47 0.90 -25.81 2.19
N LYS A 48 1.41 -24.57 2.33
CA LYS A 48 2.65 -24.34 3.12
C LYS A 48 2.60 -23.05 3.93
N LYS A 49 2.62 -23.19 5.27
CA LYS A 49 2.96 -22.16 6.25
C LYS A 49 4.41 -21.69 6.00
N ARG A 50 4.63 -20.84 5.01
CA ARG A 50 5.89 -20.10 4.90
C ARG A 50 5.63 -18.76 5.56
N ASN A 51 6.48 -18.37 6.52
CA ASN A 51 6.54 -17.02 7.07
C ASN A 51 6.91 -16.08 5.91
N ILE A 52 5.91 -15.69 5.12
CA ILE A 52 6.07 -14.68 4.11
C ILE A 52 6.14 -13.38 4.93
N GLY A 53 7.22 -12.61 4.75
CA GLY A 53 7.37 -11.30 5.40
C GLY A 53 6.28 -10.36 4.88
N HIS A 54 5.09 -10.46 5.46
CA HIS A 54 3.92 -9.66 5.09
C HIS A 54 4.02 -8.24 5.63
N GLN A 55 4.89 -7.99 6.62
CA GLN A 55 5.13 -6.66 7.11
C GLN A 55 6.03 -5.88 6.14
N PHE A 56 5.55 -4.72 5.70
CA PHE A 56 6.35 -3.81 4.88
C PHE A 56 5.96 -2.36 5.12
N SER A 57 6.84 -1.46 4.72
CA SER A 57 6.55 -0.04 4.58
C SER A 57 6.92 0.40 3.16
N LEU A 58 6.05 1.17 2.53
CA LEU A 58 6.21 1.72 1.19
C LEU A 58 5.93 3.22 1.27
N GLU A 59 6.96 4.01 1.02
CA GLU A 59 6.89 5.47 1.09
C GLU A 59 6.99 6.04 -0.32
N LEU A 60 5.97 6.81 -0.70
CA LEU A 60 5.82 7.40 -2.03
C LEU A 60 5.67 8.91 -1.90
N LYS A 61 6.59 9.66 -2.49
CA LYS A 61 6.54 11.12 -2.60
C LYS A 61 6.37 11.50 -4.07
N ASP A 62 5.27 12.18 -4.39
CA ASP A 62 4.94 12.62 -5.76
C ASP A 62 4.98 11.44 -6.75
N GLY A 63 4.44 10.29 -6.33
CA GLY A 63 4.46 9.02 -7.08
C GLY A 63 5.83 8.32 -7.17
N ARG A 64 6.89 8.87 -6.58
CA ARG A 64 8.24 8.32 -6.58
C ARG A 64 8.55 7.59 -5.27
N LEU A 65 9.26 6.47 -5.39
CA LEU A 65 9.69 5.68 -4.25
C LEU A 65 10.77 6.40 -3.44
N VAL A 66 10.56 6.49 -2.13
CA VAL A 66 11.50 7.14 -1.19
C VAL A 66 12.34 6.11 -0.43
N ASN A 67 11.81 4.92 -0.18
CA ASN A 67 12.47 3.88 0.64
C ASN A 67 12.86 2.63 -0.17
N ASP A 68 13.83 1.84 0.33
CA ASP A 68 14.20 0.58 -0.33
C ASP A 68 13.15 -0.51 -0.09
N ILE A 69 12.47 -0.91 -1.17
CA ILE A 69 11.56 -2.06 -1.20
C ILE A 69 12.11 -3.21 -2.04
N SER A 70 13.42 -3.20 -2.36
CA SER A 70 14.03 -4.12 -3.33
C SER A 70 13.90 -5.59 -2.92
N LYS A 71 13.74 -5.88 -1.63
CA LYS A 71 13.53 -7.23 -1.09
C LYS A 71 12.06 -7.54 -0.74
N LEU A 72 11.16 -6.57 -0.88
CA LEU A 72 9.78 -6.65 -0.43
C LEU A 72 8.86 -6.89 -1.63
N VAL A 73 8.64 -8.16 -1.97
CA VAL A 73 7.81 -8.55 -3.13
C VAL A 73 6.38 -8.00 -3.00
N ALA A 74 5.79 -8.07 -1.82
CA ALA A 74 4.46 -7.52 -1.53
C ALA A 74 4.35 -6.02 -1.85
N ALA A 75 5.33 -5.24 -1.38
CA ALA A 75 5.38 -3.79 -1.59
C ALA A 75 5.61 -3.42 -3.07
N LYS A 76 6.43 -4.20 -3.79
CA LYS A 76 6.67 -3.99 -5.23
C LYS A 76 5.40 -4.19 -6.04
N GLU A 77 4.72 -5.32 -5.84
CA GLU A 77 3.48 -5.61 -6.58
C GLU A 77 2.37 -4.62 -6.22
N LEU A 78 2.31 -4.14 -4.96
CA LEU A 78 1.38 -3.07 -4.57
C LEU A 78 1.67 -1.78 -5.34
N ARG A 79 2.94 -1.35 -5.38
CA ARG A 79 3.34 -0.14 -6.13
C ARG A 79 2.99 -0.28 -7.61
N GLU A 80 3.26 -1.43 -8.21
CA GLU A 80 2.91 -1.67 -9.61
C GLU A 80 1.40 -1.61 -9.84
N ALA A 81 0.60 -2.25 -8.97
CA ALA A 81 -0.86 -2.23 -9.04
C ALA A 81 -1.42 -0.79 -8.89
N MET A 82 -0.89 -0.01 -7.95
CA MET A 82 -1.31 1.39 -7.76
C MET A 82 -0.89 2.30 -8.92
N ARG A 83 0.23 2.02 -9.59
CA ARG A 83 0.68 2.77 -10.77
C ARG A 83 -0.16 2.46 -12.01
N ASP A 84 -0.57 1.20 -12.16
CA ASP A 84 -1.39 0.73 -13.29
C ASP A 84 -2.83 1.27 -13.19
N ASP A 85 -3.32 1.50 -11.96
CA ASP A 85 -4.62 2.12 -11.75
C ASP A 85 -4.57 3.65 -11.97
N PRO A 86 -5.29 4.20 -12.97
CA PRO A 86 -5.22 5.61 -13.30
C PRO A 86 -5.79 6.53 -12.20
N GLN A 87 -6.73 6.03 -11.39
CA GLN A 87 -7.29 6.82 -10.29
C GLN A 87 -6.29 6.92 -9.14
N VAL A 88 -5.67 5.81 -8.74
CA VAL A 88 -4.68 5.78 -7.66
C VAL A 88 -3.39 6.47 -8.09
N GLY A 89 -2.89 6.19 -9.29
CA GLY A 89 -1.66 6.80 -9.83
C GLY A 89 -1.71 8.33 -9.86
N SER A 90 -2.88 8.90 -10.19
CA SER A 90 -3.08 10.35 -10.15
C SER A 90 -3.06 10.91 -8.72
N LEU A 91 -3.66 10.20 -7.76
CA LEU A 91 -3.67 10.61 -6.34
C LEU A 91 -2.27 10.57 -5.71
N LEU A 92 -1.46 9.57 -6.08
CA LEU A 92 -0.10 9.42 -5.58
C LEU A 92 0.84 10.59 -5.96
N GLN A 93 0.54 11.28 -7.07
CA GLN A 93 1.28 12.46 -7.51
C GLN A 93 0.93 13.72 -6.69
N SER A 94 -0.13 13.67 -5.87
CA SER A 94 -0.62 14.83 -5.12
C SER A 94 0.08 15.05 -3.78
N GLY A 95 1.06 14.22 -3.39
CA GLY A 95 1.75 14.43 -2.13
C GLY A 95 2.62 13.28 -1.65
N HIS A 96 2.80 13.22 -0.33
CA HIS A 96 3.70 12.29 0.35
C HIS A 96 2.93 11.29 1.22
N PHE A 97 2.97 10.03 0.82
CA PHE A 97 2.16 8.94 1.38
C PHE A 97 3.04 7.81 1.91
N LEU A 98 2.60 7.23 3.03
CA LEU A 98 3.19 6.04 3.64
C LEU A 98 2.13 4.94 3.70
N PHE A 99 2.44 3.81 3.08
CA PHE A 99 1.64 2.60 3.04
C PHE A 99 2.35 1.53 3.85
N GLN A 100 1.67 0.94 4.84
CA GLN A 100 2.27 -0.05 5.71
C GLN A 100 1.35 -1.25 5.84
N LEU A 101 1.91 -2.45 5.80
CA LEU A 101 1.21 -3.67 6.19
C LEU A 101 1.87 -4.18 7.45
N ASP A 102 1.09 -4.52 8.46
CA ASP A 102 1.57 -5.11 9.71
C ASP A 102 1.36 -6.64 9.76
N GLY A 103 2.04 -7.33 10.69
CA GLY A 103 1.85 -8.76 10.96
C GLY A 103 0.42 -9.15 11.36
N GLY A 104 -0.41 -8.19 11.81
CA GLY A 104 -1.85 -8.36 12.02
C GLY A 104 -2.71 -8.32 10.75
N PHE A 105 -2.11 -8.27 9.55
CA PHE A 105 -2.81 -8.09 8.26
C PHE A 105 -3.64 -6.80 8.19
N VAL A 106 -3.19 -5.76 8.90
CA VAL A 106 -3.78 -4.42 8.85
C VAL A 106 -2.94 -3.57 7.91
N PHE A 107 -3.57 -3.09 6.84
CA PHE A 107 -2.97 -2.18 5.89
C PHE A 107 -3.33 -0.74 6.23
N THR A 108 -2.30 0.07 6.49
CA THR A 108 -2.42 1.46 6.92
C THR A 108 -1.96 2.40 5.81
N ILE A 109 -2.75 3.43 5.54
CA ILE A 109 -2.40 4.53 4.63
C ILE A 109 -2.41 5.82 5.43
N ARG A 110 -1.29 6.55 5.42
CA ARG A 110 -1.14 7.83 6.13
C ARG A 110 -0.21 8.78 5.38
N HIS A 111 -0.23 10.05 5.74
CA HIS A 111 0.73 11.01 5.19
C HIS A 111 2.09 10.71 5.82
N ALA A 112 3.14 10.67 5.00
CA ALA A 112 4.50 10.40 5.48
C ALA A 112 5.08 11.59 6.26
N GLN A 113 4.64 12.81 5.93
CA GLN A 113 4.87 13.99 6.75
C GLN A 113 3.63 14.25 7.60
N PRO A 114 3.76 14.71 8.87
CA PRO A 114 2.63 15.37 9.51
C PRO A 114 2.21 16.50 8.56
N VAL A 115 0.93 16.56 8.19
CA VAL A 115 0.37 17.78 7.60
C VAL A 115 0.71 18.87 8.60
N GLN A 116 1.72 19.68 8.30
CA GLN A 116 2.03 20.84 9.10
C GLN A 116 0.80 21.71 8.99
N ALA A 117 -0.02 21.69 10.04
CA ALA A 117 -0.97 22.75 10.32
C ALA A 117 -0.14 24.00 10.59
N GLU A 118 0.38 24.60 9.52
CA GLU A 118 0.86 25.98 9.54
C GLU A 118 -0.40 26.84 9.56
N ALA A 119 -1.00 26.90 10.75
CA ALA A 119 -1.94 27.94 11.09
C ALA A 119 -1.19 29.26 10.91
N ALA A 120 -1.70 30.05 9.98
CA ALA A 120 -1.16 31.31 9.55
C ALA A 120 -0.95 32.29 10.71
N HIS A 121 0.03 33.15 10.47
CA HIS A 121 0.40 34.38 11.18
C HIS A 121 -0.80 35.26 11.55
#